data_AF-A0A849QJA2-F1
#
_entry.id   AF-A0A849QJA2-F1
#
_cell.length_a   1.000
_cell.length_b   1.000
_cell.length_c   1.000
_cell.angle_alpha   90.00
_cell.angle_beta   90.00
_cell.angle_gamma   90.00
#
_symmetry.space_group_name_H-M   'P 1'
#
loop_
_entity.id
_entity.type
_entity.pdbx_description
1 polymer ?
#
loop_
_entity_poly.entity_id
_entity_poly.type
_entity_poly.pdbx_seq_one_letter_code
_entity_poly.pdbx_strand_id
1 'polypeptide(L)'
;MYIKEIEFVNFKSFGKKVKIPFFDDFTTISGPNGSGKSNIIDGILFALGLSSSRTMRAEKLTDLIYNGEKAKKPDFAQVTIKFDNTDREMPVDSNEITISRKIRRTDSGYYSYFYFNSKAVSLTDVHTYLAKARVTPEGYNVVMQGDVTRIFTMNPTERRKIIDEIAGVAE
;
A
#
# COMPACT_ATOMS: atom_id res chain seq x y z
N MET A 1 -0.39 13.20 -9.80
CA MET A 1 -1.14 11.94 -9.73
C MET A 1 -1.70 11.80 -8.32
N TYR A 2 -2.89 11.24 -8.11
CA TYR A 2 -3.43 11.00 -6.75
C TYR A 2 -4.27 9.71 -6.67
N ILE A 3 -4.46 9.17 -5.46
CA ILE A 3 -5.33 8.00 -5.25
C ILE A 3 -6.79 8.45 -5.36
N LYS A 4 -7.58 7.83 -6.24
CA LYS A 4 -9.03 8.08 -6.37
C LYS A 4 -9.88 7.12 -5.54
N GLU A 5 -9.44 5.88 -5.45
CA GLU A 5 -10.19 4.82 -4.78
C GLU A 5 -9.23 3.73 -4.31
N ILE A 6 -9.51 3.17 -3.13
CA ILE A 6 -8.97 1.89 -2.71
C ILE A 6 -10.10 0.87 -2.59
N GLU A 7 -9.89 -0.30 -3.18
CA GLU A 7 -10.78 -1.44 -3.08
C GLU A 7 -10.11 -2.54 -2.24
N PHE A 8 -10.83 -3.01 -1.22
CA PHE A 8 -10.45 -4.11 -0.36
C PHE A 8 -11.34 -5.32 -0.64
N VAL A 9 -10.75 -6.51 -0.70
CA VAL A 9 -11.47 -7.78 -0.70
C VAL A 9 -10.80 -8.69 0.32
N ASN A 10 -11.53 -9.08 1.36
CA ASN A 10 -11.09 -10.03 2.40
C ASN A 10 -9.76 -9.63 3.10
N PHE A 11 -9.50 -8.34 3.27
CA PHE A 11 -8.24 -7.83 3.82
C PHE A 11 -8.41 -7.37 5.27
N LYS A 12 -7.70 -7.98 6.21
CA LYS A 12 -7.71 -7.66 7.65
C LYS A 12 -9.11 -7.56 8.25
N SER A 13 -9.62 -6.36 8.53
CA SER A 13 -10.97 -6.11 9.05
C SER A 13 -12.04 -6.06 7.94
N PHE A 14 -11.65 -5.90 6.68
CA PHE A 14 -12.53 -5.82 5.52
C PHE A 14 -12.87 -7.21 4.98
N GLY A 15 -13.79 -7.91 5.66
CA GLY A 15 -14.19 -9.28 5.29
C GLY A 15 -15.10 -9.40 4.07
N LYS A 16 -15.41 -8.29 3.38
CA LYS A 16 -16.20 -8.24 2.14
C LYS A 16 -15.58 -7.21 1.21
N LYS A 17 -16.04 -7.16 -0.04
CA LYS A 17 -15.64 -6.12 -0.98
C LYS A 17 -16.06 -4.75 -0.43
N VAL A 18 -15.09 -3.86 -0.25
CA VAL A 18 -15.29 -2.48 0.22
C VAL A 18 -14.51 -1.56 -0.70
N LYS A 19 -15.14 -0.47 -1.14
CA LYS A 19 -14.52 0.60 -1.91
C LYS A 19 -14.54 1.86 -1.06
N ILE A 20 -13.40 2.54 -0.97
CA ILE A 20 -13.27 3.80 -0.25
C ILE A 20 -12.77 4.84 -1.26
N PRO A 21 -13.59 5.84 -1.61
CA PRO A 21 -13.15 6.93 -2.46
C PRO A 21 -12.19 7.85 -1.68
N PHE A 22 -11.25 8.42 -2.41
CA PHE A 22 -10.41 9.52 -1.97
C PHE A 22 -10.73 10.73 -2.82
N PHE A 23 -10.68 11.90 -2.20
CA PHE A 23 -10.93 13.17 -2.87
C PHE A 23 -9.61 13.84 -3.18
N ASP A 24 -9.61 14.63 -4.24
CA ASP A 24 -8.51 15.53 -4.56
C ASP A 24 -8.28 16.49 -3.39
N ASP A 25 -7.03 16.93 -3.23
CA ASP A 25 -6.55 17.79 -2.14
C ASP A 25 -6.44 17.09 -0.76
N PHE A 26 -7.53 16.98 0.01
CA PHE A 26 -7.45 16.54 1.41
C PHE A 26 -8.55 15.55 1.81
N THR A 27 -8.15 14.38 2.29
CA THR A 27 -9.06 13.33 2.78
C THR A 27 -8.74 12.98 4.24
N THR A 28 -9.75 13.07 5.12
CA THR A 28 -9.64 12.65 6.53
C THR A 28 -10.33 11.31 6.77
N ILE A 29 -9.66 10.42 7.49
CA ILE A 29 -10.20 9.13 7.92
C ILE A 29 -10.34 9.13 9.45
N SER A 30 -11.57 9.02 9.95
CA SER A 30 -11.87 9.03 11.39
C SER A 30 -12.77 7.87 11.80
N GLY A 31 -12.94 7.68 13.11
CA GLY A 31 -13.76 6.61 13.69
C GLY A 31 -13.17 6.00 14.97
N PRO A 32 -13.91 5.13 15.67
CA PRO A 32 -13.48 4.54 16.95
C PRO A 32 -12.20 3.70 16.85
N ASN A 33 -11.50 3.50 17.97
CA ASN A 33 -10.39 2.55 18.02
C ASN A 33 -10.86 1.13 17.67
N GLY A 34 -10.06 0.39 16.90
CA GLY A 34 -10.43 -0.93 16.40
C GLY A 34 -11.34 -0.95 15.16
N SER A 35 -11.82 0.19 14.66
CA SER A 35 -12.72 0.23 13.48
C SER A 35 -12.04 -0.08 12.13
N GLY A 36 -10.72 -0.33 12.12
CA GLY A 36 -9.97 -0.68 10.92
C GLY A 36 -9.36 0.51 10.15
N LYS A 37 -9.38 1.74 10.69
CA LYS A 37 -8.79 2.93 10.04
C LYS A 37 -7.37 2.71 9.57
N SER A 38 -6.50 2.20 10.44
CA SER A 38 -5.10 1.97 10.12
C SER A 38 -4.91 0.82 9.10
N ASN A 39 -5.90 -0.07 8.94
CA ASN A 39 -5.86 -1.09 7.89
C ASN A 39 -6.01 -0.48 6.48
N ILE A 40 -6.48 0.76 6.37
CA ILE A 40 -6.49 1.49 5.09
C ILE A 40 -5.06 1.78 4.66
N ILE A 41 -4.23 2.31 5.57
CA ILE A 41 -2.80 2.57 5.32
C ILE A 41 -2.06 1.24 5.08
N ASP A 42 -2.32 0.20 5.87
CA ASP A 42 -1.72 -1.12 5.61
C ASP A 42 -2.09 -1.65 4.23
N GLY A 43 -3.32 -1.37 3.76
CA GLY A 43 -3.78 -1.67 2.42
C GLY A 43 -2.97 -0.99 1.33
N ILE A 44 -2.72 0.30 1.51
CA ILE A 44 -1.90 1.09 0.59
C ILE A 44 -0.49 0.51 0.50
N LEU A 45 0.16 0.31 1.66
CA LEU A 45 1.50 -0.27 1.76
C LEU A 45 1.54 -1.69 1.16
N PHE A 46 0.50 -2.49 1.39
CA PHE A 46 0.38 -3.84 0.88
C PHE A 46 0.31 -3.86 -0.64
N ALA A 47 -0.62 -3.11 -1.24
CA ALA A 47 -0.86 -3.10 -2.68
C ALA A 47 0.33 -2.54 -3.47
N LEU A 48 0.97 -1.50 -2.96
CA LEU A 48 2.15 -0.88 -3.57
C LEU A 48 3.45 -1.62 -3.27
N GLY A 49 3.43 -2.59 -2.36
CA GLY A 49 4.62 -3.34 -1.97
C GLY A 49 5.70 -2.46 -1.34
N LEU A 50 5.31 -1.38 -0.65
CA LEU A 50 6.22 -0.41 -0.04
C LEU A 50 6.71 -0.85 1.35
N SER A 51 6.18 -1.94 1.90
CA SER A 51 6.59 -2.37 3.23
C SER A 51 6.51 -3.86 3.48
N SER A 52 7.26 -4.29 4.48
CA SER A 52 7.25 -5.65 5.00
C SER A 52 5.96 -5.97 5.77
N SER A 53 5.68 -7.26 5.96
CA SER A 53 4.55 -7.71 6.81
C SER A 53 4.62 -7.15 8.23
N ARG A 54 5.83 -6.98 8.78
CA ARG A 54 6.05 -6.45 10.13
C ARG A 54 5.58 -5.00 10.26
N THR A 55 5.89 -4.15 9.28
CA THR A 55 5.41 -2.77 9.24
C THR A 55 3.89 -2.72 9.14
N MET A 56 3.30 -3.67 8.41
CA MET A 56 1.86 -3.85 8.31
C MET A 56 1.26 -4.58 9.53
N ARG A 57 1.97 -4.68 10.68
CA ARG A 57 1.46 -5.27 11.93
C ARG A 57 0.91 -6.69 11.73
N ALA A 58 1.60 -7.48 10.92
CA ALA A 58 1.30 -8.88 10.67
C ALA A 58 2.57 -9.71 10.83
N GLU A 59 2.47 -10.87 11.49
CA GLU A 59 3.61 -11.78 11.63
C GLU A 59 3.89 -12.50 10.30
N LYS A 60 2.84 -13.00 9.65
CA LYS A 60 2.89 -13.63 8.33
C LYS A 60 2.05 -12.84 7.34
N LEU A 61 2.45 -12.86 6.07
CA LEU A 61 1.69 -12.17 5.02
C LEU A 61 0.25 -12.71 4.92
N THR A 62 0.05 -14.00 5.21
CA THR A 62 -1.27 -14.65 5.26
C THR A 62 -2.18 -14.12 6.36
N ASP A 63 -1.66 -13.49 7.41
CA ASP A 63 -2.46 -12.86 8.49
C ASP A 63 -3.16 -11.58 8.01
N LEU A 64 -2.78 -11.08 6.83
CA LEU A 64 -3.50 -10.00 6.15
C LEU A 64 -4.84 -10.46 5.57
N ILE A 65 -5.08 -11.78 5.47
CA ILE A 65 -6.37 -12.32 5.04
C ILE A 65 -7.35 -12.28 6.20
N TYR A 66 -8.55 -11.75 5.95
CA TYR A 66 -9.62 -11.63 6.94
C TYR A 66 -9.87 -12.97 7.64
N ASN A 67 -9.84 -12.95 8.98
CA ASN A 67 -9.94 -14.13 9.82
C ASN A 67 -11.05 -14.03 10.89
N GLY A 68 -12.05 -13.16 10.68
CA GLY A 68 -13.18 -13.00 11.60
C GLY A 68 -14.13 -14.21 11.61
N GLU A 69 -15.18 -14.14 12.45
CA GLU A 69 -16.13 -15.22 12.75
C GLU A 69 -17.13 -15.55 11.63
N LYS A 70 -16.68 -15.58 10.37
CA LYS A 70 -17.51 -16.06 9.26
C LYS A 70 -17.49 -17.59 9.23
N ALA A 71 -18.66 -18.19 8.93
CA ALA A 71 -18.82 -19.63 8.73
C ALA A 71 -17.85 -20.22 7.69
N LYS A 72 -17.41 -19.41 6.70
CA LYS A 72 -16.33 -19.75 5.77
C LYS A 72 -15.28 -18.65 5.77
N LYS A 73 -14.08 -18.99 6.22
CA LYS A 73 -12.91 -18.11 6.16
C LYS A 73 -12.42 -17.99 4.71
N PRO A 74 -12.16 -16.77 4.20
CA PRO A 74 -11.62 -16.61 2.86
C PRO A 74 -10.20 -17.17 2.77
N ASP A 75 -9.84 -17.70 1.60
CA ASP A 75 -8.49 -18.21 1.30
C ASP A 75 -7.59 -17.13 0.66
N PHE A 76 -8.13 -15.95 0.33
CA PHE A 76 -7.36 -14.88 -0.30
C PHE A 76 -7.77 -13.50 0.22
N ALA A 77 -6.86 -12.53 0.05
CA ALA A 77 -7.11 -11.11 0.17
C ALA A 77 -6.57 -10.39 -1.06
N GLN A 78 -7.22 -9.30 -1.45
CA GLN A 78 -6.78 -8.44 -2.52
C GLN A 78 -7.02 -6.98 -2.13
N VAL A 79 -6.04 -6.14 -2.47
CA VAL A 79 -6.19 -4.69 -2.41
C VAL A 79 -5.87 -4.13 -3.78
N THR A 80 -6.72 -3.25 -4.28
CA THR A 80 -6.57 -2.57 -5.55
C THR A 80 -6.63 -1.07 -5.30
N ILE A 81 -5.61 -0.34 -5.73
CA ILE A 81 -5.57 1.12 -5.68
C ILE A 81 -5.76 1.64 -7.09
N LYS A 82 -6.64 2.61 -7.22
CA LYS A 82 -6.90 3.35 -8.45
C LYS A 82 -6.33 4.75 -8.32
N PHE A 83 -5.53 5.14 -9.30
CA PHE A 83 -4.89 6.45 -9.39
C PHE A 83 -5.48 7.27 -10.53
N ASP A 84 -5.59 8.58 -10.32
CA ASP A 84 -5.72 9.56 -11.39
C ASP A 84 -4.34 9.84 -11.99
N ASN A 85 -4.22 9.67 -13.31
CA ASN A 85 -2.99 9.89 -14.07
C ASN A 85 -3.22 10.89 -15.22
N THR A 86 -4.15 11.82 -15.07
CA THR A 86 -4.43 12.85 -16.10
C THR A 86 -3.24 13.76 -16.36
N ASP A 87 -2.39 13.98 -15.36
CA ASP A 87 -1.14 14.76 -15.45
C ASP A 87 0.06 13.99 -16.00
N ARG A 88 -0.09 12.69 -16.26
CA ARG A 88 0.93 11.80 -16.84
C ARG A 88 2.23 11.73 -16.02
N GLU A 89 2.18 11.94 -14.71
CA GLU A 89 3.33 11.68 -13.83
C GLU A 89 3.81 10.23 -13.94
N MET A 90 2.89 9.28 -14.07
CA MET A 90 3.22 7.94 -14.53
C MET A 90 3.16 7.92 -16.07
N PRO A 91 4.26 7.58 -16.78
CA PRO A 91 4.36 7.68 -18.24
C PRO A 91 3.64 6.52 -18.94
N VAL A 92 2.32 6.47 -18.76
CA VAL A 92 1.40 5.49 -19.31
C VAL A 92 0.26 6.26 -19.96
N ASP A 93 -0.10 5.89 -21.19
CA ASP A 93 -1.19 6.55 -21.91
C ASP A 93 -2.56 6.06 -21.43
N SER A 94 -2.89 6.43 -20.20
CA SER A 94 -4.19 6.22 -19.59
C SER A 94 -4.42 7.31 -18.54
N ASN A 95 -5.65 7.82 -18.49
CA ASN A 95 -6.06 8.78 -17.46
C ASN A 95 -6.25 8.11 -16.09
N GLU A 96 -6.38 6.78 -16.05
CA GLU A 96 -6.55 6.02 -14.83
C GLU A 96 -5.61 4.82 -14.82
N ILE A 97 -4.99 4.57 -13.66
CA ILE A 97 -4.09 3.44 -13.46
C ILE A 97 -4.57 2.66 -12.25
N THR A 98 -4.46 1.33 -12.32
CA THR A 98 -4.76 0.44 -11.20
C THR A 98 -3.56 -0.42 -10.85
N ILE A 99 -3.21 -0.44 -9.57
CA ILE A 99 -2.21 -1.35 -9.01
C ILE A 99 -2.93 -2.25 -8.01
N SER A 100 -2.77 -3.56 -8.17
CA SER A 100 -3.38 -4.52 -7.25
C SER A 100 -2.34 -5.50 -6.73
N ARG A 101 -2.49 -5.90 -5.47
CA ARG A 101 -1.81 -7.08 -4.93
C ARG A 101 -2.82 -8.06 -4.39
N LYS A 102 -2.64 -9.33 -4.72
CA LYS A 102 -3.45 -10.44 -4.23
C LYS A 102 -2.57 -11.44 -3.52
N ILE A 103 -2.94 -11.80 -2.29
CA ILE A 103 -2.39 -12.94 -1.58
C ILE A 103 -3.43 -14.05 -1.49
N ARG A 104 -3.01 -15.29 -1.71
CA ARG A 104 -3.85 -16.48 -1.55
C ARG A 104 -3.12 -17.54 -0.74
N ARG A 105 -3.75 -18.05 0.32
CA ARG A 105 -3.29 -19.21 1.09
C ARG A 105 -3.39 -20.47 0.23
N THR A 106 -2.40 -21.34 0.39
CA THR A 106 -2.36 -22.68 -0.19
C THR A 106 -1.94 -23.67 0.89
N ASP A 107 -2.08 -24.96 0.62
CA ASP A 107 -1.68 -26.01 1.57
C ASP A 107 -0.17 -25.97 1.88
N SER A 108 0.64 -25.53 0.92
CA SER A 108 2.10 -25.39 1.03
C SER A 108 2.59 -24.02 1.51
N GLY A 109 1.69 -23.05 1.74
CA GLY A 109 2.06 -21.69 2.14
C GLY A 109 1.13 -20.63 1.56
N TYR A 110 1.64 -19.83 0.63
CA TYR A 110 0.86 -18.80 -0.05
C TYR A 110 1.45 -18.42 -1.41
N TYR A 111 0.61 -17.86 -2.28
CA TYR A 111 1.03 -17.11 -3.46
C TYR A 111 0.72 -15.63 -3.29
N SER A 112 1.61 -14.77 -3.81
CA SER A 112 1.42 -13.31 -3.88
C SER A 112 1.60 -12.86 -5.32
N TYR A 113 0.60 -12.19 -5.87
CA TYR A 113 0.59 -11.69 -7.25
C TYR A 113 0.39 -10.17 -7.26
N PHE A 114 1.09 -9.50 -8.17
CA PHE A 114 0.87 -8.09 -8.46
C PHE A 114 0.23 -7.94 -9.83
N TYR A 115 -0.58 -6.89 -9.97
CA TYR A 115 -1.23 -6.53 -11.21
C TYR A 115 -1.11 -5.03 -11.45
N PHE A 116 -0.82 -4.67 -12.70
CA PHE A 116 -0.84 -3.31 -13.20
C PHE A 116 -1.85 -3.24 -14.34
N ASN A 117 -2.91 -2.44 -14.21
CA ASN A 117 -4.03 -2.39 -15.17
C ASN A 117 -4.54 -3.79 -15.54
N SER A 118 -4.79 -4.61 -14.50
CA SER A 118 -5.26 -6.00 -14.61
C SER A 118 -4.27 -6.99 -15.25
N LYS A 119 -3.08 -6.56 -15.70
CA LYS A 119 -2.03 -7.43 -16.22
C LYS A 119 -1.11 -7.86 -15.09
N ALA A 120 -0.79 -9.15 -15.03
CA ALA A 120 0.14 -9.68 -14.04
C ALA A 120 1.55 -9.11 -14.27
N VAL A 121 2.19 -8.65 -13.20
CA VAL A 121 3.53 -8.03 -13.21
C VAL A 121 4.33 -8.48 -12.00
N SER A 122 5.65 -8.30 -12.02
CA SER A 122 6.50 -8.53 -10.86
C SER A 122 6.43 -7.34 -9.88
N LEU A 123 6.90 -7.55 -8.64
CA LEU A 123 7.09 -6.44 -7.69
C LEU A 123 8.07 -5.40 -8.23
N THR A 124 9.14 -5.85 -8.89
CA THR A 124 10.15 -4.98 -9.51
C THR A 124 9.54 -4.07 -10.56
N ASP A 125 8.62 -4.58 -11.38
CA ASP A 125 7.91 -3.77 -12.37
C ASP A 125 7.04 -2.71 -11.70
N VAL A 126 6.29 -3.09 -10.65
CA VAL A 126 5.47 -2.15 -9.86
C VAL A 126 6.33 -1.02 -9.30
N HIS A 127 7.46 -1.35 -8.67
CA HIS A 127 8.39 -0.35 -8.15
C HIS A 127 8.99 0.52 -9.26
N THR A 128 9.28 -0.03 -10.42
CA THR A 128 9.77 0.74 -11.57
C THR A 128 8.73 1.76 -12.06
N TYR A 129 7.45 1.39 -12.10
CA TYR A 129 6.38 2.34 -12.44
C TYR A 129 6.21 3.41 -11.37
N LEU A 130 6.22 3.02 -10.09
CA LEU A 130 6.06 3.94 -8.96
C LEU A 130 7.23 4.94 -8.86
N ALA A 131 8.47 4.49 -9.07
CA ALA A 131 9.64 5.36 -9.06
C ALA A 131 9.57 6.44 -10.15
N LYS A 132 9.02 6.13 -11.34
CA LYS A 132 8.79 7.12 -12.41
C LYS A 132 7.82 8.22 -11.97
N ALA A 133 6.84 7.86 -11.14
CA ALA A 133 5.91 8.79 -10.52
C ALA A 133 6.39 9.32 -9.14
N ARG A 134 7.69 9.16 -8.82
CA ARG A 134 8.33 9.60 -7.57
C ARG A 134 7.73 9.00 -6.29
N VAL A 135 7.04 7.86 -6.41
CA VAL A 135 6.55 7.08 -5.28
C VAL A 135 7.57 5.98 -5.00
N THR A 136 8.42 6.17 -3.99
CA THR A 136 9.40 5.16 -3.57
C THR A 136 9.03 4.55 -2.21
N PRO A 137 9.37 3.27 -1.96
CA PRO A 137 9.24 2.65 -0.64
C PRO A 137 10.03 3.37 0.45
N GLU A 138 11.19 3.93 0.09
CA GLU A 138 12.10 4.66 0.96
C GLU A 138 11.73 6.14 1.13
N GLY A 139 10.89 6.67 0.24
CA GLY A 139 10.43 8.06 0.28
C GLY A 139 9.41 8.32 1.40
N TYR A 140 9.32 9.59 1.84
CA TYR A 140 8.36 10.06 2.86
C TYR A 140 6.92 10.20 2.33
N ASN A 141 6.49 9.26 1.49
CA ASN A 141 5.14 9.19 0.93
C ASN A 141 4.10 8.75 1.98
N VAL A 142 4.55 8.09 3.04
CA VAL A 142 3.72 7.64 4.16
C VAL A 142 4.45 7.98 5.45
N VAL A 143 3.79 8.75 6.32
CA VAL A 143 4.26 9.04 7.68
C VAL A 143 3.43 8.24 8.67
N MET A 144 4.08 7.29 9.33
CA MET A 144 3.49 6.38 10.30
C MET A 144 3.56 6.95 11.71
N GLN A 145 2.73 6.40 12.60
CA GLN A 145 2.82 6.70 14.03
C GLN A 145 4.21 6.30 14.54
N GLY A 146 4.88 7.22 15.24
CA GLY A 146 6.22 7.03 15.77
C GLY A 146 7.34 7.53 14.86
N ASP A 147 7.05 7.89 13.60
CA ASP A 147 8.08 8.43 12.69
C ASP A 147 8.65 9.76 13.20
N VAL A 148 7.83 10.61 13.82
CA VAL A 148 8.31 11.86 14.44
C VAL A 148 9.35 11.58 15.53
N THR A 149 9.07 10.62 16.41
CA THR A 149 10.01 10.21 17.46
C THR A 149 11.27 9.61 16.85
N ARG A 150 11.12 8.77 15.81
CA ARG A 150 12.23 8.16 15.09
C ARG A 150 13.16 9.23 14.51
N ILE A 151 12.63 10.22 13.79
CA ILE A 151 13.40 11.33 13.19
C ILE A 151 14.20 12.09 14.25
N PHE A 152 13.60 12.30 15.43
CA PHE A 152 14.29 12.96 16.54
C PHE A 152 15.45 12.12 17.08
N THR A 153 15.25 10.81 17.24
CA THR A 153 16.25 9.87 17.80
C THR A 153 17.30 9.36 16.80
N MET A 154 17.08 9.57 15.50
CA MET A 154 17.96 9.10 14.43
C MET A 154 19.36 9.71 14.51
N ASN A 155 20.36 8.93 14.10
CA ASN A 155 21.72 9.45 14.00
C ASN A 155 21.86 10.40 12.79
N PRO A 156 22.91 11.25 12.75
CA PRO A 156 23.09 12.22 11.66
C PRO A 156 23.15 11.61 10.27
N THR A 157 23.70 10.39 10.13
CA THR A 157 23.81 9.70 8.84
C THR A 157 22.45 9.26 8.32
N GLU A 158 21.63 8.66 9.17
CA GLU A 158 20.25 8.30 8.85
C GLU A 158 19.42 9.52 8.49
N ARG A 159 19.56 10.61 9.26
CA ARG A 159 18.90 11.88 8.97
C ARG A 159 19.32 12.46 7.63
N ARG A 160 20.60 12.39 7.29
CA ARG A 160 21.11 12.88 6.01
C ARG A 160 20.53 12.09 4.83
N LYS A 161 20.44 10.76 4.92
CA LYS A 161 19.83 9.92 3.87
C LYS A 161 18.41 10.37 3.52
N ILE A 162 17.64 10.75 4.53
CA ILE A 162 16.28 11.28 4.34
C ILE A 162 16.28 12.56 3.50
N ILE A 163 17.21 13.47 3.80
CA ILE A 163 17.34 14.75 3.08
C ILE A 163 17.80 14.50 1.64
N ASP A 164 18.80 13.64 1.44
CA ASP A 164 19.35 13.32 0.12
C ASP A 164 18.27 12.68 -0.78
N GLU A 165 17.42 11.80 -0.21
CA GLU A 165 16.26 11.20 -0.91
C GLU A 165 15.24 12.27 -1.33
N ILE A 166 14.83 13.16 -0.40
CA ILE A 166 13.86 14.23 -0.68
C ILE A 166 14.41 15.22 -1.72
N ALA A 167 15.71 15.50 -1.67
CA ALA A 167 16.40 16.36 -2.62
C ALA A 167 16.64 15.68 -3.99
N GLY A 168 16.39 14.37 -4.12
CA GLY A 168 16.60 13.61 -5.35
C GLY A 168 18.08 13.44 -5.72
N VAL A 169 18.97 13.46 -4.72
CA VAL A 169 20.43 13.32 -4.88
C VAL A 169 20.98 12.06 -4.20
N ALA A 170 20.10 11.21 -3.67
CA ALA A 170 20.48 9.90 -3.15
C ALA A 170 21.09 9.04 -4.28
N GLU A 171 22.28 8.48 -4.02
CA GLU A 171 23.01 7.58 -4.92
C GLU A 171 22.34 6.20 -5.08
#